data_AF-A0A3L7SIT6-F1
#
_entry.id   AF-A0A3L7SIT6-F1
#
_cell.length_a   1.000
_cell.length_b   1.000
_cell.length_c   1.000
_cell.angle_alpha   90.00
_cell.angle_beta   90.00
_cell.angle_gamma   90.00
#
_symmetry.space_group_name_H-M   'P 1'
#
loop_
_entity.id
_entity.type
_entity.pdbx_description
1 polymer ?
#
loop_
_entity_poly.entity_id
_entity_poly.type
_entity_poly.pdbx_seq_one_letter_code
_entity_poly.pdbx_strand_id
1 'polypeptide(L)'
;MSEKLFSELLDLPEKVRKGDFVLNLSKGITEPEKTLEQYVVTPQLVACFEDALSFVRTAVDSVSSKACYLHGSFGSGKSHFMAVLHLLLQHNPAVRNIADLAKLFDSNRKENHCWVENKKFLLVPYHMIGARNMESAILGGYVDLVMELHPTAPLPGVYLADEIFKNAQQHRTVLGNEKFFDQLNQGQQSSGGSGWGKLAKGWDAARFEAALEAAPASEERSRLVGDLVQFIFPAFKGIAQGKDEAYVDLDVGLSIISVHAKMLGYDGLILFLDELILWLASHAGDIGFLQTEGNKLAKLVESRKSERPVPIISFVARQRDLRDLIGD
;
A
#
# COMPACT_ATOMS: atom_id res chain seq x y z
N MET A 1 -45.03 13.06 -33.58
CA MET A 1 -43.80 12.40 -33.11
C MET A 1 -44.11 11.92 -31.70
N SER A 2 -44.07 10.61 -31.43
CA SER A 2 -44.34 10.13 -30.06
C SER A 2 -43.23 10.67 -29.16
N GLU A 3 -43.61 11.34 -28.08
CA GLU A 3 -42.68 11.80 -27.06
C GLU A 3 -41.99 10.57 -26.47
N LYS A 4 -40.69 10.42 -26.74
CA LYS A 4 -39.89 9.40 -26.06
C LYS A 4 -39.86 9.76 -24.58
N LEU A 5 -40.25 8.82 -23.74
CA LEU A 5 -40.15 8.98 -22.30
C LEU A 5 -38.66 8.95 -21.91
N PHE A 6 -38.26 9.76 -20.93
CA PHE A 6 -36.88 9.73 -20.40
C PHE A 6 -36.47 8.32 -19.93
N SER A 7 -37.43 7.51 -19.49
CA SER A 7 -37.23 6.11 -19.11
C SER A 7 -36.87 5.19 -20.28
N GLU A 8 -37.16 5.59 -21.52
CA GLU A 8 -36.79 4.84 -22.73
C GLU A 8 -35.40 5.24 -23.26
N LEU A 9 -34.80 6.30 -22.69
CA LEU A 9 -33.49 6.83 -23.04
C LEU A 9 -32.39 6.44 -22.04
N LEU A 10 -32.79 6.03 -20.83
CA LEU A 10 -31.89 5.71 -19.72
C LEU A 10 -32.11 4.26 -19.30
N ASP A 11 -31.06 3.45 -19.37
CA ASP A 11 -31.07 2.10 -18.82
C ASP A 11 -30.92 2.20 -17.29
N LEU A 12 -32.06 2.17 -16.58
CA LEU A 12 -32.11 2.34 -15.13
C LEU A 12 -32.35 0.98 -14.46
N PRO A 13 -31.54 0.60 -13.44
CA PRO A 13 -31.75 -0.63 -12.70
C PRO A 13 -33.08 -0.59 -11.93
N GLU A 14 -33.78 -1.73 -11.85
CA GLU A 14 -35.08 -1.85 -11.17
C GLU A 14 -35.04 -1.46 -9.68
N LYS A 15 -33.87 -1.61 -9.04
CA LYS A 15 -33.63 -1.24 -7.64
C LYS A 15 -32.21 -0.72 -7.47
N VAL A 16 -32.08 0.40 -6.77
CA VAL A 16 -30.79 0.92 -6.33
C VAL A 16 -30.74 0.97 -4.82
N ARG A 17 -29.69 0.40 -4.22
CA ARG A 17 -29.41 0.46 -2.78
C ARG A 17 -28.36 1.54 -2.52
N LYS A 18 -28.34 2.11 -1.31
CA LYS A 18 -27.36 3.14 -0.94
C LYS A 18 -25.89 2.71 -1.16
N GLY A 19 -25.60 1.42 -0.99
CA GLY A 19 -24.26 0.86 -1.23
C GLY A 19 -23.88 0.78 -2.72
N ASP A 20 -24.83 0.83 -3.65
CA ASP A 20 -24.55 0.73 -5.09
C ASP A 20 -23.96 2.03 -5.65
N PHE A 21 -24.11 3.14 -4.92
CA PHE A 21 -23.49 4.43 -5.25
C PHE A 21 -22.09 4.60 -4.65
N VAL A 22 -21.66 3.70 -3.77
CA VAL A 22 -20.36 3.79 -3.08
C VAL A 22 -19.47 2.66 -3.57
N LEU A 23 -18.61 2.98 -4.54
CA LEU A 23 -17.63 2.05 -5.05
C LEU A 23 -16.40 2.05 -4.13
N ASN A 24 -16.22 0.95 -3.40
CA ASN A 24 -15.03 0.71 -2.60
C ASN A 24 -13.82 0.49 -3.52
N LEU A 25 -12.70 1.16 -3.23
CA LEU A 25 -11.47 1.06 -4.03
C LEU A 25 -11.07 -0.40 -4.32
N SER A 26 -11.05 -1.26 -3.31
CA SER A 26 -10.67 -2.68 -3.47
C SER A 26 -11.61 -3.44 -4.41
N LYS A 27 -12.93 -3.13 -4.38
CA LYS A 27 -13.91 -3.73 -5.29
C LYS A 27 -13.74 -3.20 -6.73
N GLY A 28 -13.38 -1.93 -6.86
CA GLY A 28 -13.07 -1.31 -8.14
C GLY A 28 -11.91 -1.96 -8.89
N ILE A 29 -10.95 -2.49 -8.13
CA ILE A 29 -9.75 -3.13 -8.66
C ILE A 29 -10.00 -4.60 -9.00
N THR A 30 -10.78 -5.33 -8.18
CA THR A 30 -11.04 -6.77 -8.38
C THR A 30 -12.09 -7.06 -9.46
N GLU A 31 -12.98 -6.12 -9.75
CA GLU A 31 -13.99 -6.22 -10.81
C GLU A 31 -13.79 -5.11 -11.87
N PRO A 32 -12.69 -5.13 -12.66
CA PRO A 32 -12.32 -4.03 -13.54
C PRO A 32 -13.33 -3.77 -14.65
N GLU A 33 -13.90 -4.81 -15.27
CA GLU A 33 -14.86 -4.66 -16.37
C GLU A 33 -16.11 -3.89 -15.92
N LYS A 34 -16.74 -4.30 -14.81
CA LYS A 34 -17.90 -3.61 -14.25
C LYS A 34 -17.58 -2.18 -13.83
N THR A 35 -16.40 -1.98 -13.25
CA THR A 35 -15.94 -0.66 -12.80
C THR A 35 -15.78 0.30 -13.98
N LEU A 36 -15.30 -0.20 -15.12
CA LEU A 36 -15.04 0.58 -16.32
C LEU A 36 -16.29 0.80 -17.18
N GLU A 37 -17.21 -0.17 -17.24
CA GLU A 37 -18.51 -0.03 -17.91
C GLU A 37 -19.31 1.16 -17.37
N GLN A 38 -19.22 1.41 -16.06
CA GLN A 38 -19.94 2.49 -15.39
C GLN A 38 -19.15 3.80 -15.30
N TYR A 39 -17.90 3.82 -15.80
CA TYR A 39 -17.02 4.97 -15.67
C TYR A 39 -17.06 5.88 -16.90
N VAL A 40 -17.68 7.04 -16.75
CA VAL A 40 -17.74 8.05 -17.82
C VAL A 40 -16.46 8.87 -17.81
N VAL A 41 -15.60 8.65 -18.81
CA VAL A 41 -14.36 9.40 -18.99
C VAL A 41 -14.64 10.72 -19.69
N THR A 42 -14.51 11.83 -18.97
CA THR A 42 -14.65 13.18 -19.51
C THR A 42 -13.28 13.74 -19.91
N PRO A 43 -13.21 14.76 -20.80
CA PRO A 43 -11.95 15.41 -21.13
C PRO A 43 -11.18 15.95 -19.91
N GLN A 44 -11.90 16.42 -18.88
CA GLN A 44 -11.29 16.86 -17.63
C GLN A 44 -10.66 15.70 -16.86
N LEU A 45 -11.33 14.53 -16.80
CA LEU A 45 -10.77 13.35 -16.16
C LEU A 45 -9.52 12.84 -16.89
N VAL A 46 -9.50 12.90 -18.22
CA VAL A 46 -8.30 12.57 -19.01
C VAL A 46 -7.12 13.44 -18.60
N ALA A 47 -7.32 14.77 -18.49
CA ALA A 47 -6.29 15.68 -18.01
C ALA A 47 -5.84 15.35 -16.57
N CYS A 48 -6.77 15.01 -15.67
CA CYS A 48 -6.41 14.59 -14.31
C CYS A 48 -5.59 13.28 -14.28
N PHE A 49 -5.86 12.34 -15.18
CA PHE A 49 -5.03 11.12 -15.31
C PHE A 49 -3.65 11.44 -15.89
N GLU A 50 -3.56 12.33 -16.87
CA GLU A 50 -2.30 12.83 -17.44
C GLU A 50 -1.43 13.48 -16.35
N ASP A 51 -2.03 14.36 -15.53
CA ASP A 51 -1.37 14.98 -14.38
C ASP A 51 -0.92 13.94 -13.35
N ALA A 52 -1.78 12.98 -13.01
CA ALA A 52 -1.45 11.93 -12.04
C ALA A 52 -0.30 11.03 -12.53
N LEU A 53 -0.29 10.64 -13.80
CA LEU A 53 0.79 9.85 -14.38
C LEU A 53 2.09 10.68 -14.47
N SER A 54 2.01 11.96 -14.83
CA SER A 54 3.17 12.87 -14.81
C SER A 54 3.75 13.05 -13.39
N PHE A 55 2.87 13.11 -12.39
CA PHE A 55 3.27 13.16 -10.99
C PHE A 55 4.02 11.90 -10.55
N VAL A 56 3.50 10.71 -10.89
CA VAL A 56 4.20 9.44 -10.62
C VAL A 56 5.54 9.38 -11.35
N ARG A 57 5.58 9.78 -12.64
CA ARG A 57 6.82 9.84 -13.43
C ARG A 57 7.89 10.66 -12.72
N THR A 58 7.52 11.85 -12.26
CA THR A 58 8.45 12.76 -11.60
C THR A 58 9.00 12.16 -10.29
N ALA A 59 8.17 11.44 -9.52
CA ALA A 59 8.61 10.76 -8.31
C ALA A 59 9.60 9.62 -8.61
N VAL A 60 9.33 8.85 -9.68
CA VAL A 60 10.20 7.76 -10.15
C VAL A 60 11.53 8.28 -10.67
N ASP A 61 11.51 9.26 -11.57
CA ASP A 61 12.71 9.82 -12.20
C ASP A 61 13.63 10.51 -11.18
N SER A 62 13.06 11.14 -10.15
CA SER A 62 13.83 11.79 -9.08
C SER A 62 14.16 10.88 -7.89
N VAL A 63 13.67 9.63 -7.88
CA VAL A 63 13.74 8.70 -6.74
C VAL A 63 13.35 9.39 -5.44
N SER A 64 12.28 10.17 -5.49
CA SER A 64 11.82 11.00 -4.38
C SER A 64 10.36 10.66 -4.07
N SER A 65 10.08 10.42 -2.79
CA SER A 65 8.71 10.15 -2.34
C SER A 65 7.87 11.42 -2.41
N LYS A 66 6.64 11.31 -2.89
CA LYS A 66 5.73 12.44 -3.06
C LYS A 66 4.32 12.04 -2.66
N ALA A 67 3.52 13.00 -2.22
CA ALA A 67 2.09 12.80 -2.03
C ALA A 67 1.29 13.89 -2.72
N CYS A 68 0.07 13.55 -3.15
CA CYS A 68 -0.88 14.50 -3.66
C CYS A 68 -2.27 14.25 -3.06
N TYR A 69 -3.01 15.34 -2.86
CA TYR A 69 -4.39 15.29 -2.40
C TYR A 69 -5.34 15.30 -3.58
N LEU A 70 -6.20 14.27 -3.65
CA LEU A 70 -7.32 14.21 -4.57
C LEU A 70 -8.48 15.01 -3.97
N HIS A 71 -8.71 16.20 -4.52
CA HIS A 71 -9.76 17.10 -4.07
C HIS A 71 -11.06 16.81 -4.79
N GLY A 72 -12.15 16.69 -4.03
CA GLY A 72 -13.50 16.56 -4.58
C GLY A 72 -14.53 16.37 -3.48
N SER A 73 -15.77 16.80 -3.73
CA SER A 73 -16.89 16.62 -2.80
C SER A 73 -17.15 15.14 -2.48
N PHE A 74 -17.92 14.86 -1.43
CA PHE A 74 -18.38 13.50 -1.16
C PHE A 74 -19.16 12.96 -2.38
N GLY A 75 -18.89 11.71 -2.79
CA GLY A 75 -19.53 11.09 -3.95
C GLY A 75 -19.03 11.58 -5.33
N SER A 76 -18.01 12.45 -5.40
CA SER A 76 -17.42 12.92 -6.67
C SER A 76 -16.60 11.86 -7.44
N GLY A 77 -16.53 10.62 -6.96
CA GLY A 77 -15.81 9.55 -7.62
C GLY A 77 -14.30 9.49 -7.35
N LYS A 78 -13.79 10.06 -6.25
CA LYS A 78 -12.35 9.98 -5.90
C LYS A 78 -11.83 8.53 -5.80
N SER A 79 -12.57 7.66 -5.12
CA SER A 79 -12.24 6.23 -5.00
C SER A 79 -12.27 5.53 -6.36
N HIS A 80 -13.23 5.89 -7.21
CA HIS A 80 -13.34 5.39 -8.59
C HIS A 80 -12.16 5.86 -9.45
N PHE A 81 -11.76 7.13 -9.34
CA PHE A 81 -10.57 7.67 -9.99
C PHE A 81 -9.30 6.91 -9.56
N MET A 82 -9.12 6.67 -8.26
CA MET A 82 -7.99 5.87 -7.76
C MET A 82 -8.03 4.44 -8.27
N ALA A 83 -9.19 3.80 -8.37
CA ALA A 83 -9.34 2.46 -8.94
C ALA A 83 -8.93 2.43 -10.42
N VAL A 84 -9.38 3.40 -11.22
CA VAL A 84 -9.01 3.48 -12.64
C VAL A 84 -7.52 3.79 -12.80
N LEU A 85 -6.96 4.70 -11.99
CA LEU A 85 -5.53 4.99 -11.98
C LEU A 85 -4.70 3.77 -11.58
N HIS A 86 -5.17 2.99 -10.59
CA HIS A 86 -4.56 1.72 -10.22
C HIS A 86 -4.52 0.77 -11.42
N LEU A 87 -5.65 0.57 -12.11
CA LEU A 87 -5.73 -0.30 -13.28
C LEU A 87 -4.85 0.19 -14.45
N LEU A 88 -4.73 1.51 -14.64
CA LEU A 88 -3.79 2.12 -15.61
C LEU A 88 -2.34 1.76 -15.30
N LEU A 89 -1.92 1.92 -14.04
CA LEU A 89 -0.55 1.63 -13.58
C LEU A 89 -0.24 0.13 -13.54
N GLN A 90 -1.26 -0.72 -13.44
CA GLN A 90 -1.15 -2.19 -13.49
C GLN A 90 -1.07 -2.73 -14.93
N HIS A 91 -1.18 -1.88 -15.96
CA HIS A 91 -1.26 -2.28 -17.37
C HIS A 91 -2.50 -3.13 -17.71
N ASN A 92 -3.61 -2.92 -17.02
CA ASN A 92 -4.81 -3.72 -17.26
C ASN A 92 -5.37 -3.45 -18.67
N PRO A 93 -5.57 -4.50 -19.50
CA PRO A 93 -6.04 -4.33 -20.88
C PRO A 93 -7.45 -3.73 -20.98
N ALA A 94 -8.32 -3.95 -19.99
CA ALA A 94 -9.69 -3.43 -20.00
C ALA A 94 -9.72 -1.90 -20.01
N VAL A 95 -8.80 -1.24 -19.31
CA VAL A 95 -8.70 0.22 -19.31
C VAL A 95 -8.21 0.75 -20.65
N ARG A 96 -7.30 0.01 -21.30
CA ARG A 96 -6.75 0.37 -22.62
C ARG A 96 -7.77 0.26 -23.73
N ASN A 97 -8.86 -0.49 -23.54
CA ASN A 97 -9.96 -0.55 -24.50
C ASN A 97 -10.84 0.72 -24.48
N ILE A 98 -10.71 1.57 -23.46
CA ILE A 98 -11.40 2.86 -23.44
C ILE A 98 -10.65 3.85 -24.33
N ALA A 99 -11.27 4.24 -25.44
CA ALA A 99 -10.65 5.06 -26.47
C ALA A 99 -10.01 6.36 -25.94
N ASP A 100 -10.64 7.02 -24.96
CA ASP A 100 -10.12 8.26 -24.40
C ASP A 100 -8.91 8.06 -23.47
N LEU A 101 -8.85 6.94 -22.73
CA LEU A 101 -7.70 6.61 -21.88
C LEU A 101 -6.55 6.01 -22.69
N ALA A 102 -6.86 5.26 -23.76
CA ALA A 102 -5.86 4.75 -24.70
C ALA A 102 -5.00 5.87 -25.30
N LYS A 103 -5.60 7.04 -25.56
CA LYS A 103 -4.90 8.22 -26.07
C LYS A 103 -3.75 8.68 -25.16
N LEU A 104 -3.79 8.41 -23.85
CA LEU A 104 -2.70 8.76 -22.92
C LEU A 104 -1.40 8.00 -23.22
N PHE A 105 -1.49 6.86 -23.91
CA PHE A 105 -0.35 6.01 -24.25
C PHE A 105 -0.01 6.02 -25.73
N ASP A 106 -0.68 6.84 -26.55
CA ASP A 106 -0.37 6.96 -27.97
C ASP A 106 1.05 7.50 -28.17
N SER A 107 1.92 6.69 -28.79
CA SER A 107 3.33 7.03 -29.02
C SER A 107 3.51 8.27 -29.90
N ASN A 108 2.48 8.66 -30.67
CA ASN A 108 2.50 9.87 -31.49
C ASN A 108 2.29 11.16 -30.68
N ARG A 109 1.89 11.06 -29.41
CA ARG A 109 1.77 12.23 -28.53
C ARG A 109 3.12 12.64 -27.96
N LYS A 110 3.30 13.96 -27.85
CA LYS A 110 4.48 14.59 -27.23
C LYS A 110 4.58 14.26 -25.74
N GLU A 111 3.45 14.22 -25.05
CA GLU A 111 3.31 13.80 -23.65
C GLU A 111 2.68 12.41 -23.62
N ASN A 112 3.45 11.39 -24.01
CA ASN A 112 3.01 10.00 -23.91
C ASN A 112 3.45 9.37 -22.58
N HIS A 113 2.60 8.49 -22.05
CA HIS A 113 2.85 7.76 -20.81
C HIS A 113 3.35 6.33 -21.05
N CYS A 114 3.96 6.05 -22.21
CA CYS A 114 4.56 4.74 -22.52
C CYS A 114 5.66 4.32 -21.53
N TRP A 115 6.27 5.27 -20.82
CA TRP A 115 7.27 4.99 -19.78
C TRP A 115 6.73 4.08 -18.67
N VAL A 116 5.41 4.11 -18.41
CA VAL A 116 4.75 3.27 -17.42
C VAL A 116 4.97 1.79 -17.76
N GLU A 117 4.99 1.42 -19.04
CA GLU A 117 5.09 0.02 -19.53
C GLU A 117 6.41 -0.64 -19.12
N ASN A 118 7.46 0.16 -18.96
CA ASN A 118 8.79 -0.31 -18.58
C ASN A 118 9.00 -0.31 -17.06
N LYS A 119 7.94 -0.07 -16.27
CA LYS A 119 8.00 0.07 -14.83
C LYS A 119 7.04 -0.87 -14.14
N LYS A 120 7.49 -1.44 -13.02
CA LYS A 120 6.69 -2.31 -12.17
C LYS A 120 6.36 -1.60 -10.86
N PHE A 121 5.08 -1.33 -10.63
CA PHE A 121 4.61 -0.69 -9.41
C PHE A 121 3.98 -1.69 -8.45
N LEU A 122 4.26 -1.54 -7.16
CA LEU A 122 3.48 -2.18 -6.11
C LEU A 122 2.36 -1.20 -5.73
N LEU A 123 1.14 -1.56 -6.07
CA LEU A 123 -0.04 -0.72 -5.90
C LEU A 123 -0.81 -1.21 -4.68
N VAL A 124 -0.90 -0.38 -3.63
CA VAL A 124 -1.52 -0.78 -2.37
C VAL A 124 -2.78 0.05 -2.11
N PRO A 125 -3.97 -0.56 -2.26
CA PRO A 125 -5.23 0.09 -1.92
C PRO A 125 -5.47 0.03 -0.40
N TYR A 126 -5.62 1.19 0.24
CA TYR A 126 -5.96 1.29 1.65
C TYR A 126 -7.36 1.87 1.85
N HIS A 127 -8.05 1.31 2.82
CA HIS A 127 -9.29 1.83 3.37
C HIS A 127 -9.07 2.14 4.84
N MET A 128 -9.08 3.43 5.18
CA MET A 128 -8.66 3.87 6.51
C MET A 128 -9.77 3.75 7.56
N ILE A 129 -11.05 3.60 7.17
CA ILE A 129 -12.13 3.44 8.14
C ILE A 129 -11.92 2.15 8.95
N GLY A 130 -12.03 2.29 10.28
CA GLY A 130 -11.83 1.18 11.21
C GLY A 130 -10.36 0.88 11.51
N ALA A 131 -9.40 1.57 10.87
CA ALA A 131 -8.01 1.52 11.28
C ALA A 131 -7.84 2.08 12.70
N ARG A 132 -6.86 1.55 13.43
CA ARG A 132 -6.55 2.03 14.79
C ARG A 132 -5.54 3.18 14.78
N ASN A 133 -4.53 3.08 13.93
CA ASN A 133 -3.48 4.08 13.73
C ASN A 133 -2.90 3.92 12.32
N MET A 134 -2.12 4.91 11.88
CA MET A 134 -1.54 4.93 10.54
C MET A 134 -0.55 3.79 10.29
N GLU A 135 0.24 3.38 11.28
CA GLU A 135 1.20 2.28 11.16
C GLU A 135 0.50 0.95 10.86
N SER A 136 -0.52 0.60 11.64
CA SER A 136 -1.26 -0.65 11.44
C SER A 136 -1.98 -0.70 10.10
N ALA A 137 -2.52 0.43 9.63
CA ALA A 137 -3.18 0.50 8.35
C ALA A 137 -2.19 0.36 7.18
N ILE A 138 -1.10 1.13 7.20
CA ILE A 138 -0.16 1.21 6.08
C ILE A 138 0.80 0.02 6.08
N LEU A 139 1.50 -0.20 7.19
CA LEU A 139 2.51 -1.26 7.27
C LEU A 139 1.85 -2.65 7.29
N GLY A 140 0.71 -2.78 7.99
CA GLY A 140 -0.09 -4.00 7.97
C GLY A 140 -0.65 -4.30 6.59
N GLY A 141 -1.33 -3.33 5.95
CA GLY A 141 -1.89 -3.53 4.62
C GLY A 141 -0.84 -3.81 3.54
N TYR A 142 0.37 -3.24 3.68
CA TYR A 142 1.50 -3.62 2.82
C TYR A 142 1.88 -5.09 2.98
N VAL A 143 2.01 -5.58 4.22
CA VAL A 143 2.35 -6.98 4.51
C VAL A 143 1.27 -7.92 3.97
N ASP A 144 0.00 -7.60 4.20
CA ASP A 144 -1.13 -8.39 3.72
C ASP A 144 -1.11 -8.54 2.19
N LEU A 145 -0.88 -7.44 1.47
CA LEU A 145 -0.80 -7.46 0.00
C LEU A 145 0.44 -8.24 -0.49
N VAL A 146 1.59 -8.09 0.17
CA VAL A 146 2.80 -8.84 -0.19
C VAL A 146 2.57 -10.34 0.00
N MET A 147 1.86 -10.74 1.07
CA MET A 147 1.54 -12.14 1.30
C MET A 147 0.63 -12.71 0.21
N GLU A 148 -0.30 -11.91 -0.32
CA GLU A 148 -1.17 -12.31 -1.42
C GLU A 148 -0.41 -12.42 -2.75
N LEU A 149 0.41 -11.40 -3.09
CA LEU A 149 1.12 -11.33 -4.37
C LEU A 149 2.40 -12.17 -4.42
N HIS A 150 3.09 -12.32 -3.29
CA HIS A 150 4.36 -13.03 -3.16
C HIS A 150 4.37 -13.97 -1.95
N PRO A 151 3.58 -15.07 -1.94
CA PRO A 151 3.44 -15.95 -0.78
C PRO A 151 4.75 -16.58 -0.27
N THR A 152 5.76 -16.68 -1.14
CA THR A 152 7.06 -17.28 -0.85
C THR A 152 8.17 -16.27 -0.54
N ALA A 153 7.88 -14.97 -0.65
CA ALA A 153 8.87 -13.93 -0.33
C ALA A 153 9.02 -13.76 1.19
N PRO A 154 10.20 -13.34 1.68
CA PRO A 154 10.35 -12.93 3.07
C PRO A 154 9.47 -11.71 3.35
N LEU A 155 9.02 -11.56 4.60
CA LEU A 155 8.23 -10.39 5.00
C LEU A 155 9.13 -9.22 5.43
N PRO A 156 8.68 -7.97 5.24
CA PRO A 156 9.41 -6.81 5.76
C PRO A 156 9.36 -6.81 7.30
N GLY A 157 10.48 -6.45 7.94
CA GLY A 157 10.56 -6.36 9.40
C GLY A 157 9.95 -5.10 9.97
N VAL A 158 8.66 -4.87 9.72
CA VAL A 158 7.91 -3.69 10.19
C VAL A 158 7.35 -3.82 11.60
N TYR A 159 7.44 -5.01 12.20
CA TYR A 159 6.90 -5.25 13.54
C TYR A 159 7.87 -4.83 14.63
N LEU A 160 7.32 -4.38 15.76
CA LEU A 160 8.10 -4.05 16.95
C LEU A 160 8.81 -5.30 17.47
N ALA A 161 10.13 -5.28 17.35
CA ALA A 161 10.97 -6.45 17.49
C ALA A 161 11.06 -6.95 18.94
N ASP A 162 10.86 -6.09 19.94
CA ASP A 162 11.24 -6.40 21.32
C ASP A 162 10.36 -7.47 21.98
N GLU A 163 9.04 -7.48 21.72
CA GLU A 163 8.17 -8.57 22.19
C GLU A 163 8.38 -9.85 21.38
N ILE A 164 8.55 -9.73 20.06
CA ILE A 164 8.82 -10.87 19.17
C ILE A 164 10.14 -11.54 19.56
N PHE A 165 11.15 -10.77 19.90
CA PHE A 165 12.47 -11.24 20.32
C PHE A 165 12.44 -11.90 21.69
N LYS A 166 11.73 -11.31 22.67
CA LYS A 166 11.51 -11.97 23.97
C LYS A 166 10.81 -13.32 23.79
N ASN A 167 9.77 -13.37 22.96
CA ASN A 167 9.07 -14.62 22.66
C ASN A 167 9.97 -15.61 21.91
N ALA A 168 10.80 -15.15 20.97
CA ALA A 168 11.75 -15.97 20.24
C ALA A 168 12.81 -16.58 21.17
N GLN A 169 13.36 -15.81 22.10
CA GLN A 169 14.31 -16.29 23.10
C GLN A 169 13.67 -17.32 24.04
N GLN A 170 12.43 -17.07 24.50
CA GLN A 170 11.68 -18.03 25.30
C GLN A 170 11.40 -19.33 24.52
N HIS A 171 10.96 -19.22 23.28
CA HIS A 171 10.68 -20.37 22.41
C HIS A 171 11.95 -21.16 22.07
N ARG A 172 13.07 -20.48 21.81
CA ARG A 172 14.40 -21.11 21.63
C ARG A 172 14.82 -21.90 22.88
N THR A 173 14.53 -21.38 24.08
CA THR A 173 14.84 -22.05 25.36
C THR A 173 13.97 -23.30 25.57
N VAL A 174 12.68 -23.23 25.23
CA VAL A 174 11.73 -24.34 25.41
C VAL A 174 11.93 -25.45 24.37
N LEU A 175 12.16 -25.08 23.11
CA LEU A 175 12.23 -26.01 21.99
C LEU A 175 13.64 -26.62 21.80
N GLY A 176 14.67 -25.90 22.27
CA GLY A 176 16.08 -26.20 22.02
C GLY A 176 16.58 -25.63 20.68
N ASN A 177 17.88 -25.32 20.60
CA ASN A 177 18.50 -24.63 19.46
C ASN A 177 18.26 -25.34 18.12
N GLU A 178 18.46 -26.66 18.08
CA GLU A 178 18.44 -27.44 16.84
C GLU A 178 17.07 -27.36 16.16
N LYS A 179 15.99 -27.71 16.89
CA LYS A 179 14.61 -27.62 16.39
C LYS A 179 14.18 -26.20 16.08
N PHE A 180 14.65 -25.21 16.85
CA PHE A 180 14.28 -23.81 16.66
C PHE A 180 14.82 -23.29 15.32
N PHE A 181 16.10 -23.52 15.04
CA PHE A 181 16.70 -23.08 13.79
C PHE A 181 16.23 -23.92 12.60
N ASP A 182 15.93 -25.20 12.78
CA ASP A 182 15.25 -25.99 11.75
C ASP A 182 13.89 -25.38 11.36
N GLN A 183 13.11 -24.95 12.35
CA GLN A 183 11.83 -24.26 12.11
C GLN A 183 12.00 -22.90 11.45
N LEU A 184 12.94 -22.09 11.94
CA LEU A 184 13.19 -20.75 11.40
C LEU A 184 13.71 -20.77 9.96
N ASN A 185 14.39 -21.85 9.56
CA ASN A 185 14.98 -22.01 8.23
C ASN A 185 14.09 -22.78 7.24
N GLN A 186 12.83 -23.08 7.58
CA GLN A 186 11.92 -23.86 6.71
C GLN A 186 11.74 -23.24 5.31
N GLY A 187 11.80 -21.91 5.17
CA GLY A 187 11.72 -21.23 3.88
C GLY A 187 12.98 -21.30 3.00
N GLN A 188 14.11 -21.82 3.52
CA GLN A 188 15.38 -21.89 2.79
C GLN A 188 15.72 -23.31 2.30
N GLN A 189 15.04 -24.34 2.78
CA GLN A 189 15.29 -25.73 2.34
C GLN A 189 14.62 -26.09 1.00
N SER A 190 13.71 -25.26 0.48
CA SER A 190 12.90 -25.55 -0.70
C SER A 190 13.32 -24.84 -2.00
N SER A 191 14.47 -24.14 -2.04
CA SER A 191 14.99 -23.50 -3.25
C SER A 191 16.28 -24.16 -3.78
N GLY A 192 16.14 -25.40 -4.27
CA GLY A 192 17.09 -26.02 -5.21
C GLY A 192 17.08 -25.40 -6.62
N GLY A 193 16.74 -24.10 -6.73
CA GLY A 193 16.62 -23.36 -7.98
C GLY A 193 17.67 -22.27 -8.06
N SER A 194 18.65 -22.47 -8.94
CA SER A 194 19.71 -21.55 -9.31
C SER A 194 19.21 -20.11 -9.54
N GLY A 195 19.44 -19.21 -8.59
CA GLY A 195 19.06 -17.81 -8.73
C GLY A 195 19.21 -16.93 -7.48
N TRP A 196 19.47 -17.51 -6.30
CA TRP A 196 19.79 -16.74 -5.11
C TRP A 196 21.29 -16.41 -5.09
N GLY A 197 21.64 -15.12 -5.08
CA GLY A 197 23.02 -14.68 -4.88
C GLY A 197 23.64 -15.40 -3.67
N LYS A 198 24.86 -15.89 -3.86
CA LYS A 198 25.69 -16.81 -3.04
C LYS A 198 25.89 -16.46 -1.54
N LEU A 199 24.96 -15.85 -0.81
CA LEU A 199 25.22 -15.32 0.54
C LEU A 199 24.02 -15.17 1.49
N ALA A 200 23.01 -16.03 1.41
CA ALA A 200 22.09 -16.21 2.54
C ALA A 200 22.39 -17.55 3.22
N LYS A 201 23.35 -17.57 4.16
CA LYS A 201 23.44 -18.67 5.13
C LYS A 201 22.13 -18.75 5.92
N GLY A 202 21.72 -19.93 6.36
CA GLY A 202 20.60 -20.09 7.29
C GLY A 202 20.82 -19.32 8.59
N TRP A 203 19.77 -19.17 9.38
CA TRP A 203 19.86 -18.70 10.75
C TRP A 203 20.60 -19.74 11.59
N ASP A 204 21.70 -19.33 12.19
CA ASP A 204 22.41 -20.04 13.25
C ASP A 204 22.39 -19.21 14.54
N ALA A 205 22.87 -19.80 15.64
CA ALA A 205 22.89 -19.15 16.94
C ALA A 205 23.63 -17.81 16.93
N ALA A 206 24.78 -17.73 16.24
CA ALA A 206 25.61 -16.55 16.20
C ALA A 206 24.96 -15.41 15.40
N ARG A 207 24.38 -15.72 14.24
CA ARG A 207 23.68 -14.74 13.40
C ARG A 207 22.37 -14.28 14.02
N PHE A 208 21.66 -15.19 14.71
CA PHE A 208 20.46 -14.85 15.46
C PHE A 208 20.77 -13.86 16.59
N GLU A 209 21.82 -14.13 17.39
CA GLU A 209 22.25 -13.21 18.44
C GLU A 209 22.75 -11.87 17.89
N ALA A 210 23.50 -11.89 16.79
CA ALA A 210 23.91 -10.66 16.10
C ALA A 210 22.71 -9.83 15.63
N ALA A 211 21.67 -10.47 15.08
CA ALA A 211 20.46 -9.79 14.61
C ALA A 211 19.57 -9.27 15.75
N LEU A 212 19.62 -9.88 16.95
CA LEU A 212 18.94 -9.37 18.15
C LEU A 212 19.59 -8.07 18.67
N GLU A 213 20.92 -8.02 18.66
CA GLU A 213 21.73 -6.89 19.12
C GLU A 213 21.88 -5.78 18.06
N ALA A 214 21.54 -6.08 16.80
CA ALA A 214 21.62 -5.12 15.72
C ALA A 214 20.62 -3.97 15.91
N ALA A 215 20.99 -2.78 15.43
CA ALA A 215 20.19 -1.57 15.58
C ALA A 215 18.76 -1.74 15.01
N PRO A 216 17.74 -1.02 15.54
CA PRO A 216 16.35 -1.12 15.07
C PRO A 216 16.14 -0.95 13.56
N ALA A 217 17.01 -0.17 12.90
CA ALA A 217 16.98 0.08 11.46
C ALA A 217 17.86 -0.89 10.64
N SER A 218 18.47 -1.90 11.25
CA SER A 218 19.33 -2.84 10.54
C SER A 218 18.51 -3.85 9.72
N GLU A 219 18.96 -4.10 8.49
CA GLU A 219 18.32 -5.06 7.59
C GLU A 219 18.27 -6.48 8.19
N GLU A 220 19.30 -6.87 8.95
CA GLU A 220 19.37 -8.18 9.61
C GLU A 220 18.32 -8.34 10.71
N ARG A 221 18.10 -7.30 11.52
CA ARG A 221 17.04 -7.29 12.55
C ARG A 221 15.66 -7.36 11.88
N SER A 222 15.42 -6.56 10.86
CA SER A 222 14.16 -6.58 10.12
C SER A 222 13.90 -7.94 9.48
N ARG A 223 14.92 -8.57 8.90
CA ARG A 223 14.81 -9.91 8.32
C ARG A 223 14.48 -10.96 9.38
N LEU A 224 15.13 -10.91 10.54
CA LEU A 224 14.85 -11.83 11.65
C LEU A 224 13.40 -11.73 12.11
N VAL A 225 12.89 -10.50 12.28
CA VAL A 225 11.49 -10.26 12.67
C VAL A 225 10.54 -10.85 11.63
N GLY A 226 10.78 -10.62 10.34
CA GLY A 226 9.98 -11.18 9.24
C GLY A 226 9.94 -12.70 9.27
N ASP A 227 11.11 -13.35 9.39
CA ASP A 227 11.23 -14.82 9.43
C ASP A 227 10.57 -15.41 10.70
N LEU A 228 10.71 -14.77 11.85
CA LEU A 228 10.07 -15.19 13.11
C LEU A 228 8.54 -15.17 13.01
N VAL A 229 7.97 -14.09 12.45
CA VAL A 229 6.52 -13.98 12.23
C VAL A 229 6.05 -14.99 11.18
N GLN A 230 6.85 -15.22 10.13
CA GLN A 230 6.49 -16.15 9.05
C GLN A 230 6.43 -17.61 9.51
N PHE A 231 7.45 -18.09 10.22
CA PHE A 231 7.67 -19.53 10.47
C PHE A 231 7.39 -19.99 11.91
N ILE A 232 7.63 -19.15 12.91
CA ILE A 232 7.53 -19.58 14.32
C ILE A 232 6.28 -19.01 14.98
N PHE A 233 5.98 -17.74 14.73
CA PHE A 233 4.88 -17.04 15.38
C PHE A 233 3.85 -16.54 14.36
N PRO A 234 3.21 -17.44 13.60
CA PRO A 234 2.17 -17.04 12.64
C PRO A 234 0.97 -16.41 13.33
N ALA A 235 0.80 -16.59 14.64
CA ALA A 235 -0.20 -15.87 15.42
C ALA A 235 0.01 -14.35 15.36
N PHE A 236 1.24 -13.84 15.25
CA PHE A 236 1.50 -12.40 15.06
C PHE A 236 1.10 -11.92 13.66
N LYS A 237 0.84 -12.82 12.71
CA LYS A 237 0.14 -12.49 11.45
C LYS A 237 -1.30 -12.12 11.81
N GLY A 238 -1.68 -10.87 11.61
CA GLY A 238 -3.03 -10.41 11.89
C GLY A 238 -3.34 -10.00 13.34
N ILE A 239 -2.38 -10.01 14.28
CA ILE A 239 -2.52 -9.34 15.61
C ILE A 239 -2.47 -7.79 15.46
N ALA A 240 -2.92 -7.25 14.32
CA ALA A 240 -3.35 -5.87 14.22
C ALA A 240 -4.59 -5.57 15.11
N GLN A 241 -5.23 -6.60 15.70
CA GLN A 241 -6.45 -6.46 16.49
C GLN A 241 -6.29 -6.60 18.02
N GLY A 242 -5.12 -6.93 18.56
CA GLY A 242 -5.03 -7.42 19.96
C GLY A 242 -4.37 -6.52 21.00
N LYS A 243 -3.25 -5.86 20.69
CA LYS A 243 -2.45 -5.14 21.68
C LYS A 243 -1.78 -3.90 21.09
N ASP A 244 -1.60 -2.90 21.94
CA ASP A 244 -0.88 -1.67 21.65
C ASP A 244 0.54 -1.96 21.12
N GLU A 245 0.97 -1.18 20.13
CA GLU A 245 2.37 -1.08 19.66
C GLU A 245 3.00 -2.34 19.02
N ALA A 246 2.41 -2.85 17.94
CA ALA A 246 2.99 -3.96 17.17
C ALA A 246 3.90 -3.54 16.00
N TYR A 247 4.03 -2.25 15.67
CA TYR A 247 4.75 -1.76 14.48
C TYR A 247 5.82 -0.72 14.84
N VAL A 248 6.89 -0.66 14.04
CA VAL A 248 7.88 0.43 14.12
C VAL A 248 7.25 1.79 13.79
N ASP A 249 7.89 2.90 14.17
CA ASP A 249 7.45 4.25 13.76
C ASP A 249 7.27 4.33 12.24
N LEU A 250 6.25 5.06 11.81
CA LEU A 250 5.88 5.17 10.41
C LEU A 250 7.06 5.56 9.49
N ASP A 251 7.95 6.48 9.88
CA ASP A 251 9.08 6.87 9.03
C ASP A 251 10.04 5.70 8.79
N VAL A 252 10.32 4.94 9.85
CA VAL A 252 11.16 3.74 9.79
C VAL A 252 10.47 2.67 8.95
N GLY A 253 9.19 2.43 9.20
CA GLY A 253 8.37 1.46 8.47
C GLY A 253 8.32 1.76 6.97
N LEU A 254 8.13 3.03 6.59
CA LEU A 254 8.15 3.48 5.20
C LEU A 254 9.52 3.22 4.54
N SER A 255 10.62 3.41 5.26
CA SER A 255 11.96 3.06 4.76
C SER A 255 12.11 1.56 4.52
N ILE A 256 11.66 0.74 5.48
CA ILE A 256 11.73 -0.73 5.41
C ILE A 256 10.93 -1.25 4.21
N ILE A 257 9.68 -0.81 4.03
CA ILE A 257 8.85 -1.28 2.91
C ILE A 257 9.37 -0.79 1.55
N SER A 258 10.08 0.35 1.50
CA SER A 258 10.75 0.84 0.28
C SER A 258 11.91 -0.08 -0.12
N VAL A 259 12.78 -0.43 0.83
CA VAL A 259 13.87 -1.40 0.62
C VAL A 259 13.30 -2.76 0.20
N HIS A 260 12.26 -3.21 0.90
CA HIS A 260 11.59 -4.46 0.62
C HIS A 260 10.96 -4.49 -0.79
N ALA A 261 10.26 -3.43 -1.19
CA ALA A 261 9.71 -3.31 -2.54
C ALA A 261 10.81 -3.36 -3.61
N LYS A 262 11.98 -2.75 -3.35
CA LYS A 262 13.13 -2.85 -4.26
C LYS A 262 13.61 -4.28 -4.42
N MET A 263 13.73 -5.01 -3.30
CA MET A 263 14.15 -6.41 -3.27
C MET A 263 13.18 -7.32 -4.04
N LEU A 264 11.87 -7.02 -4.00
CA LEU A 264 10.85 -7.70 -4.81
C LEU A 264 10.85 -7.31 -6.31
N GLY A 265 11.73 -6.39 -6.71
CA GLY A 265 11.89 -5.94 -8.10
C GLY A 265 10.89 -4.87 -8.54
N TYR A 266 10.31 -4.11 -7.61
CA TYR A 266 9.46 -2.97 -7.95
C TYR A 266 10.28 -1.68 -8.14
N ASP A 267 9.78 -0.80 -9.02
CA ASP A 267 10.34 0.51 -9.33
C ASP A 267 9.69 1.66 -8.56
N GLY A 268 8.50 1.42 -7.99
CA GLY A 268 7.73 2.40 -7.22
C GLY A 268 6.72 1.72 -6.31
N LEU A 269 6.48 2.31 -5.14
CA LEU A 269 5.40 1.91 -4.23
C LEU A 269 4.32 2.99 -4.26
N ILE A 270 3.09 2.64 -4.60
CA ILE A 270 1.99 3.60 -4.72
C ILE A 270 0.92 3.26 -3.68
N LEU A 271 0.66 4.21 -2.78
CA LEU A 271 -0.33 4.09 -1.71
C LEU A 271 -1.59 4.85 -2.11
N PHE A 272 -2.72 4.15 -2.24
CA PHE A 272 -4.01 4.77 -2.47
C PHE A 272 -4.76 4.84 -1.14
N LEU A 273 -4.73 6.01 -0.50
CA LEU A 273 -5.24 6.23 0.85
C LEU A 273 -6.65 6.78 0.75
N ASP A 274 -7.63 5.88 0.74
CA ASP A 274 -9.03 6.25 0.73
C ASP A 274 -9.56 6.50 2.14
N GLU A 275 -10.46 7.48 2.26
CA GLU A 275 -11.15 7.86 3.49
C GLU A 275 -10.24 8.22 4.69
N LEU A 276 -8.95 8.48 4.45
CA LEU A 276 -8.01 8.88 5.49
C LEU A 276 -8.47 10.09 6.30
N ILE A 277 -8.95 11.12 5.60
CA ILE A 277 -9.44 12.36 6.23
C ILE A 277 -10.73 12.11 7.00
N LEU A 278 -11.58 11.20 6.51
CA LEU A 278 -12.83 10.85 7.18
C LEU A 278 -12.57 10.02 8.45
N TRP A 279 -11.58 9.14 8.40
CA TRP A 279 -11.09 8.39 9.56
C TRP A 279 -10.48 9.30 10.63
N LEU A 280 -9.67 10.29 10.25
CA LEU A 280 -9.18 11.30 11.20
C LEU A 280 -10.35 12.09 11.81
N ALA A 281 -11.32 12.49 10.98
CA ALA A 281 -12.49 13.24 11.43
C ALA A 281 -13.40 12.43 12.38
N SER A 282 -13.51 11.10 12.19
CA SER A 282 -14.30 10.26 13.11
C SER A 282 -13.69 10.17 14.52
N HIS A 283 -12.41 10.51 14.66
CA HIS A 283 -11.68 10.58 15.92
C HIS A 283 -11.50 12.02 16.42
N ALA A 284 -12.20 13.01 15.85
CA ALA A 284 -12.03 14.42 16.20
C ALA A 284 -12.34 14.74 17.69
N GLY A 285 -13.06 13.87 18.39
CA GLY A 285 -13.26 13.98 19.85
C GLY A 285 -12.01 13.69 20.68
N ASP A 286 -10.96 13.12 20.09
CA ASP A 286 -9.65 12.88 20.70
C ASP A 286 -8.59 13.75 20.02
N ILE A 287 -8.36 14.93 20.60
CA ILE A 287 -7.40 15.92 20.10
C ILE A 287 -5.96 15.35 20.10
N GLY A 288 -5.62 14.51 21.09
CA GLY A 288 -4.27 13.91 21.20
C GLY A 288 -4.01 12.93 20.06
N PHE A 289 -5.00 12.10 19.73
CA PHE A 289 -4.98 11.24 18.57
C PHE A 289 -4.83 12.04 17.27
N LEU A 290 -5.65 13.07 17.08
CA LEU A 290 -5.65 13.86 15.85
C LEU A 290 -4.34 14.63 15.64
N GLN A 291 -3.72 15.14 16.70
CA GLN A 291 -2.38 15.74 16.63
C GLN A 291 -1.32 14.71 16.26
N THR A 292 -1.36 13.52 16.89
CA THR A 292 -0.40 12.44 16.64
C THR A 292 -0.49 11.92 15.21
N GLU A 293 -1.68 11.52 14.77
CA GLU A 293 -1.90 10.96 13.44
C GLU A 293 -1.85 12.05 12.33
N GLY A 294 -2.25 13.28 12.64
CA GLY A 294 -2.13 14.42 11.73
C GLY A 294 -0.67 14.77 11.41
N ASN A 295 0.23 14.69 12.40
CA ASN A 295 1.67 14.87 12.16
C ASN A 295 2.26 13.74 11.31
N LYS A 296 1.75 12.50 11.44
CA LYS A 296 2.15 11.38 10.59
C LYS A 296 1.72 11.53 9.14
N LEU A 297 0.58 12.17 8.87
CA LEU A 297 0.18 12.53 7.51
C LEU A 297 1.22 13.44 6.85
N ALA A 298 1.79 14.41 7.59
CA ALA A 298 2.86 15.24 7.06
C ALA A 298 4.10 14.41 6.68
N LYS A 299 4.42 13.34 7.41
CA LYS A 299 5.53 12.41 7.08
C LYS A 299 5.32 11.63 5.79
N LEU A 300 4.07 11.33 5.43
CA LEU A 300 3.71 10.72 4.13
C LEU A 300 3.91 11.71 2.96
N VAL A 301 3.72 13.01 3.22
CA VAL A 301 3.78 14.09 2.23
C VAL A 301 5.19 14.66 2.08
N GLU A 302 5.90 14.84 3.19
CA GLU A 302 7.21 15.47 3.29
C GLU A 302 8.23 14.46 3.84
N SER A 303 8.80 13.64 2.95
CA SER A 303 9.92 12.79 3.33
C SER A 303 11.20 13.63 3.46
N ARG A 304 11.67 13.85 4.69
CA ARG A 304 13.04 14.31 4.94
C ARG A 304 13.99 13.12 4.88
N LYS A 305 14.82 13.05 3.83
CA LYS A 305 16.07 12.26 3.75
C LYS A 305 16.07 10.88 4.45
N SER A 306 15.06 10.06 4.24
CA SER A 306 15.18 8.62 4.51
C SER A 306 15.70 7.94 3.26
N GLU A 307 16.62 6.98 3.41
CA GLU A 307 17.11 6.14 2.31
C GLU A 307 15.95 5.26 1.81
N ARG A 308 15.18 5.80 0.86
CA ARG A 308 14.09 5.11 0.19
C ARG A 308 14.55 4.76 -1.23
N PRO A 309 15.13 3.56 -1.46
CA PRO A 309 15.64 3.17 -2.77
C PRO A 309 14.55 3.05 -3.84
N VAL A 310 13.29 2.89 -3.40
CA VAL A 310 12.09 2.98 -4.25
C VAL A 310 11.22 4.13 -3.75
N PRO A 311 10.80 5.07 -4.61
CA PRO A 311 9.96 6.17 -4.18
C PRO A 311 8.57 5.68 -3.76
N ILE A 312 8.04 6.32 -2.72
CA ILE A 312 6.68 6.09 -2.24
C ILE A 312 5.81 7.24 -2.75
N ILE A 313 4.79 6.92 -3.53
CA ILE A 313 3.84 7.88 -4.09
C ILE A 313 2.49 7.69 -3.39
N SER A 314 1.99 8.72 -2.70
CA SER A 314 0.73 8.64 -1.96
C SER A 314 -0.36 9.47 -2.61
N PHE A 315 -1.48 8.84 -2.96
CA PHE A 315 -2.72 9.50 -3.36
C PHE A 315 -3.67 9.53 -2.17
N VAL A 316 -3.96 10.72 -1.64
CA VAL A 316 -4.82 10.89 -0.47
C VAL A 316 -6.16 11.49 -0.87
N ALA A 317 -7.25 10.76 -0.66
CA ALA A 317 -8.59 11.28 -0.90
C ALA A 317 -8.96 12.33 0.17
N ARG A 318 -9.22 13.57 -0.28
CA ARG A 318 -9.56 14.70 0.59
C ARG A 318 -10.93 15.28 0.25
N GLN A 319 -11.76 15.47 1.28
CA GLN A 319 -13.11 16.04 1.13
C GLN A 319 -13.19 17.49 1.61
N ARG A 320 -12.64 17.78 2.79
CA ARG A 320 -12.53 19.12 3.40
C ARG A 320 -11.14 19.31 4.00
N ASP A 321 -10.79 20.56 4.27
CA ASP A 321 -9.55 20.89 4.94
C ASP A 321 -9.62 20.39 6.40
N LEU A 322 -8.58 19.70 6.87
CA LEU A 322 -8.50 19.22 8.27
C LEU A 322 -8.57 20.40 9.25
N ARG A 323 -8.09 21.57 8.84
CA ARG A 323 -8.13 22.81 9.62
C ARG A 323 -9.55 23.26 9.92
N ASP A 324 -10.49 23.03 9.00
CA ASP A 324 -11.90 23.37 9.18
C ASP A 324 -12.60 22.45 10.21
N LEU A 325 -11.97 21.34 10.59
CA LEU A 325 -12.51 20.35 11.53
C LEU A 325 -12.00 20.53 12.96
N ILE A 326 -10.85 21.19 13.15
CA ILE A 326 -10.19 21.30 14.47
C ILE A 326 -10.77 22.46 15.29
N GLY A 327 -11.45 23.43 14.66
CA GLY A 327 -11.90 24.66 15.33
C GLY A 327 -10.72 25.54 15.76
N ASP A 328 -10.92 26.86 15.81
CA ASP A 328 -9.93 27.81 16.32
C ASP A 328 -9.61 27.57 17.81
#